data_AF-G8S5N7-F1
#
_entry.id   AF-G8S5N7-F1
#
_cell.length_a   1.000
_cell.length_b   1.000
_cell.length_c   1.000
_cell.angle_alpha   90.00
_cell.angle_beta   90.00
_cell.angle_gamma   90.00
#
_symmetry.space_group_name_H-M   'P 1'
#
loop_
_entity.id
_entity.type
_entity.pdbx_description
1 polymer ?
#
loop_
_entity_poly.entity_id
_entity_poly.type
_entity_poly.pdbx_seq_one_letter_code
_entity_poly.pdbx_strand_id
1 'polypeptide(L)'
;MRAGGDVPAGRAGKDAAKEGRGARRPQRRRRGGWRIPAGLIALSLVPSIAGAHRLGELATSAPVTEENARFFAMPLPVVAHIIGAIVYSVLGAFQFAPAFRRRHPGWHRIAGRVLVGAGVIVAVSGLWMAVFYDLPPIDGPVLELTRLVVGTGMLAALVLAVVTIRRRDIAAHRAWMIRAYALAMGAGTQVFTHLPYELIAGTPGVGTRAFLMGAGWGINIIVAEWIIRGRPGPRARRPA
;
A
#
# COMPACT_ATOMS: atom_id res chain seq x y z
N MET A 1 -1.19 89.90 19.32
CA MET A 1 -0.95 89.89 20.78
C MET A 1 -1.77 88.77 21.40
N ARG A 2 -1.10 87.79 22.02
CA ARG A 2 -1.47 86.87 23.13
C ARG A 2 -2.82 86.12 23.09
N ALA A 3 -3.00 84.91 23.61
CA ALA A 3 -2.21 83.75 24.06
C ALA A 3 -3.21 82.88 24.87
N GLY A 4 -3.12 81.55 24.78
CA GLY A 4 -3.65 80.57 25.77
C GLY A 4 -5.18 80.47 25.87
N GLY A 5 -5.83 79.31 25.86
CA GLY A 5 -5.47 78.02 26.45
C GLY A 5 -6.39 77.79 27.64
N ASP A 6 -7.28 76.79 27.56
CA ASP A 6 -7.50 75.83 28.65
C ASP A 6 -8.49 74.72 28.27
N VAL A 7 -8.07 73.51 28.63
CA VAL A 7 -8.78 72.24 28.53
C VAL A 7 -9.45 71.95 29.88
N PRO A 8 -10.60 71.26 29.91
CA PRO A 8 -10.88 70.37 31.02
C PRO A 8 -11.01 68.92 30.56
N ALA A 9 -10.32 68.06 31.30
CA ALA A 9 -10.33 66.62 31.20
C ALA A 9 -11.65 66.04 31.72
N GLY A 10 -12.28 65.17 30.92
CA GLY A 10 -13.41 64.34 31.32
C GLY A 10 -13.10 62.87 31.04
N ARG A 11 -12.80 62.12 32.10
CA ARG A 11 -12.70 60.65 32.11
C ARG A 11 -14.01 60.04 31.62
N ALA A 12 -13.94 59.16 30.63
CA ALA A 12 -14.95 58.13 30.38
C ALA A 12 -14.24 56.84 29.91
N GLY A 13 -14.66 55.71 30.46
CA GLY A 13 -13.98 54.41 30.43
C GLY A 13 -13.59 53.95 29.02
N LYS A 14 -12.41 53.37 28.78
CA LYS A 14 -12.01 52.03 29.26
C LYS A 14 -13.20 51.13 29.62
N ASP A 15 -14.10 50.90 28.68
CA ASP A 15 -14.97 49.73 28.75
C ASP A 15 -15.20 49.10 27.37
N ALA A 16 -14.89 47.82 27.32
CA ALA A 16 -15.44 46.82 26.41
C ALA A 16 -15.08 46.90 24.91
N ALA A 17 -13.78 46.98 24.61
CA ALA A 17 -13.24 46.20 23.49
C ALA A 17 -13.38 44.69 23.81
N LYS A 18 -14.57 44.12 23.60
CA LYS A 18 -14.83 42.71 23.92
C LYS A 18 -15.85 42.04 22.99
N GLU A 19 -15.84 42.36 21.71
CA GLU A 19 -16.58 41.57 20.71
C GLU A 19 -15.66 41.22 19.54
N GLY A 20 -15.60 39.92 19.21
CA GLY A 20 -14.85 39.43 18.06
C GLY A 20 -13.70 38.45 18.34
N ARG A 21 -13.62 37.82 19.52
CA ARG A 21 -12.85 36.56 19.64
C ARG A 21 -13.71 35.43 19.07
N GLY A 22 -13.71 35.31 17.75
CA GLY A 22 -14.26 34.16 17.05
C GLY A 22 -13.75 32.89 17.71
N ALA A 23 -14.66 32.14 18.32
CA ALA A 23 -14.38 30.83 18.87
C ALA A 23 -13.73 29.99 17.76
N ARG A 24 -12.42 29.77 17.88
CA ARG A 24 -11.70 28.81 17.03
C ARG A 24 -12.39 27.48 17.25
N ARG A 25 -13.26 27.09 16.31
CA ARG A 25 -13.89 25.76 16.28
C ARG A 25 -12.79 24.75 16.62
N PRO A 26 -12.99 23.85 17.60
CA PRO A 26 -11.97 22.88 17.94
C PRO A 26 -11.67 22.10 16.67
N GLN A 27 -10.45 22.32 16.15
CA GLN A 27 -9.96 21.68 14.96
C GLN A 27 -9.99 20.19 15.28
N ARG A 28 -11.03 19.47 14.82
CA ARG A 28 -11.22 18.03 15.02
C ARG A 28 -9.86 17.39 14.77
N ARG A 29 -9.19 16.97 15.85
CA ARG A 29 -7.86 16.37 15.78
C ARG A 29 -7.97 15.26 14.74
N ARG A 30 -7.20 15.38 13.66
CA ARG A 30 -7.24 14.49 12.49
C ARG A 30 -6.82 13.06 12.89
N ARG A 31 -7.70 12.33 13.58
CA ARG A 31 -7.53 10.90 13.94
C ARG A 31 -7.60 9.97 12.71
N GLY A 32 -7.79 10.51 11.50
CA GLY A 32 -7.88 9.75 10.25
C GLY A 32 -6.56 9.47 9.53
N GLY A 33 -5.40 9.86 10.08
CA GLY A 33 -4.10 9.70 9.39
C GLY A 33 -3.53 8.28 9.39
N TRP A 34 -3.85 7.48 10.41
CA TRP A 34 -3.24 6.16 10.66
C TRP A 34 -4.08 4.97 10.22
N ARG A 35 -5.37 5.17 9.92
CA ARG A 35 -6.28 4.08 9.55
C ARG A 35 -5.82 3.35 8.29
N ILE A 36 -5.34 4.09 7.29
CA ILE A 36 -4.86 3.51 6.03
C ILE A 36 -3.60 2.67 6.27
N PRO A 37 -2.51 3.21 6.85
CA PRO A 37 -1.33 2.39 7.16
C PRO A 37 -1.65 1.20 8.05
N ALA A 38 -2.44 1.38 9.11
CA ALA A 38 -2.79 0.30 10.02
C ALA A 38 -3.55 -0.83 9.32
N GLY A 39 -4.53 -0.51 8.47
CA GLY A 39 -5.27 -1.52 7.71
C GLY A 39 -4.40 -2.27 6.70
N LEU A 40 -3.50 -1.56 6.00
CA LEU A 40 -2.59 -2.18 5.04
C LEU A 40 -1.51 -3.06 5.72
N ILE A 41 -1.01 -2.63 6.87
CA ILE A 41 -0.09 -3.44 7.69
C ILE A 41 -0.83 -4.67 8.24
N ALA A 42 -2.05 -4.50 8.75
CA ALA A 42 -2.85 -5.63 9.22
C ALA A 42 -3.08 -6.66 8.10
N LEU A 43 -3.38 -6.19 6.89
CA LEU A 43 -3.53 -7.04 5.70
C LEU A 43 -2.23 -7.79 5.36
N SER A 44 -1.05 -7.25 5.67
CA SER A 44 0.24 -7.91 5.39
C SER A 44 0.71 -8.86 6.49
N LEU A 45 0.07 -8.91 7.66
CA LEU A 45 0.59 -9.66 8.81
C LEU A 45 0.68 -11.16 8.53
N VAL A 46 -0.42 -11.79 8.11
CA VAL A 46 -0.47 -13.23 7.86
C VAL A 46 0.58 -13.68 6.84
N PRO A 47 0.68 -13.09 5.62
CA PRO A 47 1.72 -13.48 4.68
C PRO A 47 3.14 -13.14 5.17
N SER A 48 3.32 -12.08 5.98
CA SER A 48 4.63 -11.75 6.54
C SER A 48 5.09 -12.80 7.57
N ILE A 49 4.16 -13.28 8.41
CA ILE A 49 4.44 -14.35 9.39
C ILE A 49 4.75 -15.65 8.67
N ALA A 50 3.96 -16.02 7.66
CA ALA A 50 4.21 -17.21 6.84
C ALA A 50 5.58 -17.13 6.13
N GLY A 51 5.94 -15.97 5.61
CA GLY A 51 7.26 -15.72 5.03
C GLY A 51 8.39 -15.83 6.06
N ALA A 52 8.23 -15.25 7.25
CA ALA A 52 9.22 -15.33 8.32
C ALA A 52 9.43 -16.78 8.79
N HIS A 53 8.37 -17.57 8.90
CA HIS A 53 8.46 -19.01 9.18
C HIS A 53 9.31 -19.72 8.11
N ARG A 54 9.04 -19.45 6.82
CA ARG A 54 9.82 -20.04 5.72
C ARG A 54 11.30 -19.67 5.76
N LEU A 55 11.62 -18.43 6.11
CA LEU A 55 13.02 -18.01 6.31
C LEU A 55 13.66 -18.75 7.48
N GLY A 56 12.92 -18.98 8.57
CA GLY A 56 13.37 -19.76 9.71
C GLY A 56 13.72 -21.21 9.33
N GLU A 57 12.85 -21.89 8.58
CA GLU A 57 13.10 -23.25 8.10
C GLU A 57 14.38 -23.35 7.26
N LEU A 58 14.61 -22.39 6.36
CA LEU A 58 15.83 -22.34 5.54
C LEU A 58 17.06 -22.06 6.40
N ALA A 59 16.95 -21.17 7.39
CA ALA A 59 18.06 -20.81 8.27
C ALA A 59 18.48 -21.94 9.22
N THR A 60 17.53 -22.77 9.66
CA THR A 60 17.78 -23.88 10.59
C THR A 60 17.99 -25.22 9.89
N SER A 61 17.93 -25.26 8.55
CA SER A 61 17.99 -26.51 7.77
C SER A 61 16.93 -27.53 8.22
N ALA A 62 15.67 -27.07 8.33
CA ALA A 62 14.55 -27.92 8.70
C ALA A 62 14.42 -29.14 7.76
N PRO A 63 13.79 -30.26 8.21
CA PRO A 63 13.60 -31.43 7.37
C PRO A 63 12.95 -31.10 6.02
N VAL A 64 13.54 -31.62 4.94
CA VAL A 64 13.02 -31.43 3.59
C VAL A 64 11.82 -32.36 3.39
N THR A 65 10.70 -31.77 3.00
CA THR A 65 9.44 -32.44 2.67
C THR A 65 9.08 -32.15 1.21
N GLU A 66 8.14 -32.90 0.64
CA GLU A 66 7.61 -32.64 -0.71
C GLU A 66 7.07 -31.20 -0.86
N GLU A 67 6.45 -30.68 0.21
CA GLU A 67 5.88 -29.33 0.21
C GLU A 67 6.92 -28.20 0.22
N ASN A 68 8.15 -28.46 0.71
CA ASN A 68 9.17 -27.43 0.88
C ASN A 68 10.43 -27.63 0.02
N ALA A 69 10.59 -28.78 -0.64
CA ALA A 69 11.80 -29.17 -1.38
C ALA A 69 12.30 -28.10 -2.36
N ARG A 70 11.39 -27.49 -3.14
CA ARG A 70 11.72 -26.41 -4.09
C ARG A 70 12.43 -25.20 -3.45
N PHE A 71 12.11 -24.90 -2.19
CA PHE A 71 12.72 -23.77 -1.46
C PHE A 71 14.14 -24.10 -1.01
N PHE A 72 14.40 -25.36 -0.64
CA PHE A 72 15.74 -25.82 -0.28
C PHE A 72 16.64 -26.01 -1.49
N ALA A 73 16.09 -26.48 -2.61
CA ALA A 73 16.82 -26.64 -3.87
C ALA A 73 17.30 -25.30 -4.43
N MET A 74 16.46 -24.27 -4.36
CA MET A 74 16.75 -22.93 -4.88
C MET A 74 16.25 -21.85 -3.90
N PRO A 75 17.00 -21.53 -2.83
CA PRO A 75 16.51 -20.65 -1.76
C PRO A 75 16.52 -19.16 -2.12
N LEU A 76 17.43 -18.73 -3.00
CA LEU A 76 17.63 -17.31 -3.27
C LEU A 76 16.36 -16.57 -3.77
N PRO A 77 15.58 -17.09 -4.73
CA PRO A 77 14.35 -16.44 -5.18
C PRO A 77 13.32 -16.24 -4.07
N VAL A 78 13.04 -17.26 -3.26
CA VAL A 78 12.04 -17.16 -2.19
C VAL A 78 12.50 -16.22 -1.07
N VAL A 79 13.80 -16.25 -0.71
CA VAL A 79 14.37 -15.33 0.29
C VAL A 79 14.25 -13.88 -0.19
N ALA A 80 14.68 -13.61 -1.43
CA ALA A 80 14.57 -12.28 -2.02
C ALA A 80 13.11 -11.82 -2.10
N HIS A 81 12.19 -12.71 -2.47
CA HIS A 81 10.77 -12.42 -2.55
C HIS A 81 10.19 -12.04 -1.18
N ILE A 82 10.46 -12.83 -0.14
CA ILE A 82 9.92 -12.61 1.21
C ILE A 82 10.44 -11.28 1.79
N ILE A 83 11.75 -11.05 1.76
CA ILE A 83 12.36 -9.82 2.29
C ILE A 83 11.82 -8.61 1.50
N GLY A 84 11.80 -8.71 0.18
CA GLY A 84 11.23 -7.69 -0.69
C GLY A 84 9.76 -7.40 -0.37
N ALA A 85 8.94 -8.44 -0.17
CA ALA A 85 7.51 -8.32 0.07
C ALA A 85 7.20 -7.70 1.44
N ILE A 86 7.95 -8.05 2.49
CA ILE A 86 7.81 -7.44 3.82
C ILE A 86 8.17 -5.96 3.76
N VAL A 87 9.32 -5.61 3.16
CA VAL A 87 9.72 -4.21 2.99
C VAL A 87 8.68 -3.46 2.17
N TYR A 88 8.22 -4.05 1.06
CA TYR A 88 7.29 -3.42 0.14
C TYR A 88 5.93 -3.16 0.78
N SER A 89 5.35 -4.17 1.44
CA SER A 89 4.04 -4.06 2.09
C SER A 89 4.06 -3.05 3.24
N VAL A 90 5.02 -3.16 4.16
CA VAL A 90 5.10 -2.29 5.34
C VAL A 90 5.46 -0.86 4.96
N LEU A 91 6.53 -0.64 4.19
CA LEU A 91 6.94 0.72 3.81
C LEU A 91 5.92 1.40 2.88
N GLY A 92 5.30 0.60 2.00
CA GLY A 92 4.26 1.06 1.08
C GLY A 92 3.01 1.56 1.79
N ALA A 93 2.62 0.94 2.91
CA ALA A 93 1.46 1.35 3.71
C ALA A 93 1.50 2.84 4.10
N PHE A 94 2.70 3.34 4.42
CA PHE A 94 2.94 4.73 4.79
C PHE A 94 2.95 5.69 3.59
N GLN A 95 3.20 5.21 2.36
CA GLN A 95 3.16 6.07 1.16
C GLN A 95 1.76 6.57 0.84
N PHE A 96 0.73 5.84 1.28
CA PHE A 96 -0.67 6.20 1.08
C PHE A 96 -1.24 7.10 2.18
N ALA A 97 -0.47 7.40 3.24
CA ALA A 97 -0.87 8.29 4.33
C ALA A 97 -0.73 9.77 3.93
N PRO A 98 -1.83 10.54 3.76
CA PRO A 98 -1.74 11.94 3.32
C PRO A 98 -1.00 12.84 4.34
N ALA A 99 -1.11 12.53 5.62
CA ALA A 99 -0.45 13.27 6.69
C ALA A 99 1.08 13.12 6.63
N PHE A 100 1.57 11.91 6.35
CA PHE A 100 3.00 11.63 6.27
C PHE A 100 3.62 12.28 5.04
N ARG A 101 3.00 12.09 3.87
CA ARG A 101 3.44 12.67 2.59
C ARG A 101 3.55 14.20 2.63
N ARG A 102 2.64 14.88 3.34
CA ARG A 102 2.65 16.35 3.46
C ARG A 102 3.67 16.88 4.47
N ARG A 103 3.95 16.15 5.54
CA ARG A 103 4.87 16.58 6.61
C ARG A 103 6.32 16.23 6.31
N HIS A 104 6.57 15.12 5.62
CA HIS A 104 7.92 14.61 5.37
C HIS A 104 8.12 14.26 3.88
N PRO A 105 8.14 15.26 2.98
CA PRO A 105 8.25 15.03 1.53
C PRO A 105 9.60 14.41 1.11
N GLY A 106 10.70 14.70 1.84
CA GLY A 106 12.00 14.07 1.58
C GLY A 106 11.97 12.57 1.86
N TRP A 107 11.45 12.19 3.03
CA TRP A 107 11.24 10.78 3.39
C TRP A 107 10.35 10.07 2.36
N HIS A 108 9.23 10.68 1.94
CA HIS A 108 8.34 10.09 0.95
C HIS A 108 9.07 9.74 -0.36
N ARG A 109 9.97 10.61 -0.81
CA ARG A 109 10.76 10.36 -2.03
C ARG A 109 11.79 9.26 -1.85
N ILE A 110 12.51 9.25 -0.73
CA ILE A 110 13.52 8.21 -0.44
C ILE A 110 12.83 6.85 -0.26
N ALA A 111 11.82 6.80 0.61
CA ALA A 111 11.02 5.61 0.83
C ALA A 111 10.35 5.12 -0.46
N GLY A 112 9.86 6.02 -1.32
CA GLY A 112 9.31 5.67 -2.62
C GLY A 112 10.33 4.99 -3.56
N ARG A 113 11.61 5.41 -3.54
CA ARG A 113 12.66 4.74 -4.34
C ARG A 113 12.99 3.35 -3.82
N VAL A 114 13.14 3.22 -2.51
CA VAL A 114 13.34 1.92 -1.85
C VAL A 114 12.16 1.00 -2.16
N LEU A 115 10.94 1.52 -2.08
CA LEU A 115 9.72 0.79 -2.38
C LEU A 115 9.68 0.29 -3.83
N VAL A 116 10.06 1.12 -4.81
CA VAL A 116 10.13 0.65 -6.21
C VAL A 116 11.15 -0.48 -6.36
N GLY A 117 12.34 -0.36 -5.76
CA GLY A 117 13.35 -1.42 -5.80
C GLY A 117 12.85 -2.73 -5.17
N ALA A 118 12.28 -2.66 -3.97
CA ALA A 118 11.67 -3.81 -3.30
C ALA A 118 10.54 -4.44 -4.13
N GLY A 119 9.70 -3.62 -4.76
CA GLY A 119 8.62 -4.10 -5.62
C GLY A 119 9.12 -4.82 -6.87
N VAL A 120 10.20 -4.33 -7.49
CA VAL A 120 10.83 -5.01 -8.63
C VAL A 120 11.42 -6.35 -8.19
N ILE A 121 12.08 -6.40 -7.02
CA ILE A 121 12.59 -7.66 -6.45
C ILE A 121 11.43 -8.65 -6.26
N VAL A 122 10.31 -8.23 -5.67
CA VAL A 122 9.12 -9.07 -5.47
C VAL A 122 8.58 -9.59 -6.79
N ALA A 123 8.38 -8.71 -7.77
CA ALA A 123 7.80 -9.10 -9.05
C ALA A 123 8.70 -10.06 -9.84
N VAL A 124 9.99 -9.76 -9.94
CA VAL A 124 10.95 -10.60 -10.69
C VAL A 124 11.17 -11.94 -10.00
N SER A 125 11.39 -11.97 -8.68
CA SER A 125 11.52 -13.22 -7.94
C SER A 125 10.24 -14.04 -7.96
N GLY A 126 9.06 -13.40 -7.90
CA GLY A 126 7.77 -14.08 -7.98
C GLY A 126 7.51 -14.70 -9.35
N LEU A 127 7.82 -13.97 -10.42
CA LEU A 127 7.76 -14.49 -11.78
C LEU A 127 8.74 -15.64 -12.00
N TRP A 128 9.97 -15.51 -11.49
CA TRP A 128 10.96 -16.57 -11.55
C TRP A 128 10.46 -17.84 -10.83
N MET A 129 9.98 -17.71 -9.59
CA MET A 129 9.42 -18.85 -8.87
C MET A 129 8.21 -19.45 -9.60
N ALA A 130 7.36 -18.65 -10.25
CA ALA A 130 6.21 -19.16 -10.99
C ALA A 130 6.61 -20.02 -12.20
N VAL A 131 7.76 -19.75 -12.83
CA VAL A 131 8.24 -20.47 -14.02
C VAL A 131 9.12 -21.67 -13.66
N PHE A 132 9.98 -21.54 -12.64
CA PHE A 132 11.07 -22.48 -12.39
C PHE A 132 10.89 -23.37 -11.17
N TYR A 133 9.93 -23.08 -10.28
CA TYR A 133 9.63 -24.01 -9.20
C TYR A 133 8.63 -25.06 -9.67
N ASP A 134 8.82 -26.28 -9.17
CA ASP A 134 7.82 -27.32 -9.29
C ASP A 134 6.49 -26.85 -8.70
N LEU A 135 5.43 -27.01 -9.49
CA LEU A 135 4.09 -26.62 -9.10
C LEU A 135 3.60 -27.59 -8.01
N PRO A 136 3.22 -27.11 -6.82
CA PRO A 136 2.67 -27.98 -5.78
C PRO A 136 1.46 -28.77 -6.31
N PRO A 137 1.20 -30.01 -5.86
CA PRO A 137 0.07 -30.82 -6.35
C PRO A 137 -1.31 -30.17 -6.19
N ILE A 138 -1.43 -29.23 -5.23
CA ILE A 138 -2.63 -28.45 -4.95
C ILE A 138 -2.79 -27.22 -5.87
N ASP A 139 -1.75 -26.87 -6.62
CA ASP A 139 -1.73 -25.80 -7.61
C ASP A 139 -1.89 -26.39 -9.01
N GLY A 140 -2.52 -25.65 -9.92
CA GLY A 140 -2.72 -26.07 -11.31
C GLY A 140 -2.34 -24.96 -12.30
N PRO A 141 -2.34 -25.25 -13.62
CA PRO A 141 -1.85 -24.34 -14.65
C PRO A 141 -2.59 -23.00 -14.68
N VAL A 142 -3.87 -22.99 -14.27
CA VAL A 142 -4.66 -21.74 -14.15
C VAL A 142 -4.06 -20.80 -13.10
N LEU A 143 -3.64 -21.34 -11.95
CA LEU A 143 -3.03 -20.54 -10.89
C LEU A 143 -1.63 -20.07 -11.29
N GLU A 144 -0.86 -20.92 -11.96
CA GLU A 144 0.44 -20.55 -12.52
C GLU A 144 0.30 -19.37 -13.48
N LEU A 145 -0.59 -19.47 -14.49
CA LEU A 145 -0.89 -18.38 -15.41
C LEU A 145 -1.34 -17.11 -14.66
N THR A 146 -2.18 -17.27 -13.64
CA THR A 146 -2.62 -16.14 -12.81
C THR A 146 -1.45 -15.44 -12.14
N ARG A 147 -0.49 -16.20 -11.57
CA ARG A 147 0.73 -15.64 -10.96
C ARG A 147 1.59 -14.91 -11.97
N LEU A 148 1.73 -15.45 -13.18
CA LEU A 148 2.47 -14.80 -14.28
C LEU A 148 1.84 -13.48 -14.68
N VAL A 149 0.51 -13.44 -14.84
CA VAL A 149 -0.25 -12.22 -15.17
C VAL A 149 -0.10 -11.18 -14.05
N VAL A 150 -0.26 -11.59 -12.80
CA VAL A 150 -0.14 -10.70 -11.64
C VAL A 150 1.27 -10.14 -11.51
N GLY A 151 2.30 -10.99 -11.57
CA GLY A 151 3.69 -10.58 -11.45
C GLY A 151 4.10 -9.62 -12.57
N THR A 152 3.70 -9.92 -13.81
CA THR A 152 3.95 -9.07 -14.97
C THR A 152 3.21 -7.74 -14.85
N GLY A 153 1.93 -7.78 -14.46
CA GLY A 153 1.12 -6.59 -14.23
C GLY A 153 1.69 -5.69 -13.13
N MET A 154 2.20 -6.28 -12.05
CA MET A 154 2.87 -5.55 -10.96
C MET A 154 4.15 -4.88 -11.46
N LEU A 155 4.99 -5.61 -12.20
CA LEU A 155 6.23 -5.07 -12.76
C LEU A 155 5.96 -3.94 -13.74
N ALA A 156 5.00 -4.14 -14.66
CA ALA A 156 4.57 -3.12 -15.61
C ALA A 156 4.04 -1.87 -14.90
N ALA A 157 3.22 -2.03 -13.85
CA ALA A 157 2.72 -0.92 -13.07
C ALA A 157 3.85 -0.14 -12.37
N LEU A 158 4.87 -0.82 -11.84
CA LEU A 158 6.05 -0.14 -11.25
C LEU A 158 6.84 0.65 -12.30
N VAL A 159 7.10 0.06 -13.47
CA VAL A 159 7.78 0.74 -14.58
C VAL A 159 7.00 1.98 -15.00
N LEU A 160 5.69 1.85 -15.22
CA LEU A 160 4.83 2.95 -15.62
C LEU A 160 4.73 4.03 -14.54
N ALA A 161 4.73 3.66 -13.25
CA ALA A 161 4.79 4.60 -12.15
C ALA A 161 6.09 5.44 -12.21
N VAL A 162 7.22 4.83 -12.51
CA VAL A 162 8.51 5.54 -12.64
C VAL A 162 8.56 6.41 -13.89
N VAL A 163 8.06 5.92 -15.03
CA VAL A 163 8.01 6.69 -16.28
C VAL A 163 7.15 7.94 -16.11
N THR A 164 5.96 7.82 -15.53
CA THR A 164 5.01 8.93 -15.34
C THR A 164 5.52 9.97 -14.34
N ILE A 165 6.17 9.57 -13.24
CA ILE A 165 6.77 10.55 -12.30
C ILE A 165 7.94 11.31 -12.93
N ARG A 166 8.74 10.67 -13.80
CA ARG A 166 9.81 11.36 -14.55
C ARG A 166 9.26 12.40 -15.52
N ARG A 167 8.09 12.11 -16.11
CA ARG A 167 7.31 13.07 -16.92
C ARG A 167 6.55 14.11 -16.09
N ARG A 168 6.71 14.10 -14.76
CA ARG A 168 6.01 14.95 -13.78
C ARG A 168 4.48 14.77 -13.77
N ASP A 169 3.96 13.68 -14.33
CA ASP A 169 2.55 13.32 -14.21
C ASP A 169 2.30 12.60 -12.88
N ILE A 170 1.98 13.41 -11.86
CA ILE A 170 1.75 12.94 -10.49
C ILE A 170 0.47 12.11 -10.39
N ALA A 171 -0.54 12.42 -11.19
CA ALA A 171 -1.82 11.73 -11.15
C ALA A 171 -1.67 10.31 -11.68
N ALA A 172 -1.04 10.15 -12.84
CA ALA A 172 -0.76 8.83 -13.42
C ALA A 172 0.23 8.03 -12.56
N HIS A 173 1.31 8.65 -12.08
CA HIS A 173 2.26 7.98 -11.16
C HIS A 173 1.54 7.35 -9.98
N ARG A 174 0.67 8.14 -9.34
CA ARG A 174 -0.08 7.69 -8.18
C ARG A 174 -1.02 6.54 -8.52
N ALA A 175 -1.70 6.59 -9.67
CA ALA A 175 -2.59 5.53 -10.11
C ALA A 175 -1.81 4.21 -10.33
N TRP A 176 -0.65 4.28 -10.98
CA TRP A 176 0.22 3.12 -11.20
C TRP A 176 0.80 2.56 -9.89
N MET A 177 1.21 3.41 -8.95
CA MET A 177 1.66 2.95 -7.62
C MET A 177 0.54 2.25 -6.83
N ILE A 178 -0.71 2.69 -6.96
CA ILE A 178 -1.85 2.03 -6.30
C ILE A 178 -2.07 0.63 -6.90
N ARG A 179 -2.03 0.51 -8.25
CA ARG A 179 -2.17 -0.79 -8.93
C ARG A 179 -1.07 -1.77 -8.54
N ALA A 180 0.19 -1.32 -8.57
CA ALA A 180 1.33 -2.14 -8.17
C ALA A 180 1.17 -2.65 -6.73
N TYR A 181 0.79 -1.76 -5.81
CA TYR A 181 0.60 -2.13 -4.42
C TYR A 181 -0.57 -3.08 -4.19
N ALA A 182 -1.68 -2.87 -4.90
CA ALA A 182 -2.84 -3.75 -4.85
C ALA A 182 -2.52 -5.18 -5.30
N LEU A 183 -1.76 -5.33 -6.39
CA LEU A 183 -1.31 -6.64 -6.87
C LEU A 183 -0.39 -7.33 -5.86
N ALA A 184 0.56 -6.59 -5.28
CA ALA A 184 1.47 -7.12 -4.26
C ALA A 184 0.75 -7.61 -2.99
N MET A 185 -0.35 -6.94 -2.61
CA MET A 185 -1.13 -7.27 -1.41
C MET A 185 -2.08 -8.47 -1.58
N GLY A 186 -2.05 -9.16 -2.73
CA GLY A 186 -2.92 -10.30 -3.00
C GLY A 186 -2.88 -11.37 -1.92
N ALA A 187 -1.69 -11.80 -1.49
CA ALA A 187 -1.52 -12.81 -0.44
C ALA A 187 -2.24 -12.45 0.87
N GLY A 188 -2.22 -11.17 1.26
CA GLY A 188 -2.94 -10.71 2.43
C GLY A 188 -4.46 -10.81 2.29
N THR A 189 -4.96 -10.60 1.07
CA THR A 189 -6.41 -10.63 0.77
C THR A 189 -6.92 -12.06 0.58
N GLN A 190 -6.05 -12.95 0.09
CA GLN A 190 -6.37 -14.36 -0.11
C GLN A 190 -6.70 -15.10 1.19
N VAL A 191 -6.25 -14.60 2.34
CA VAL A 191 -6.67 -15.09 3.66
C VAL A 191 -8.19 -15.00 3.80
N PHE A 192 -8.80 -13.91 3.34
CA PHE A 192 -10.24 -13.69 3.43
C PHE A 192 -11.04 -14.45 2.37
N THR A 193 -10.40 -14.98 1.34
CA THR A 193 -11.05 -15.86 0.36
C THR A 193 -10.93 -17.33 0.75
N HIS A 194 -9.76 -17.74 1.27
CA HIS A 194 -9.51 -19.14 1.65
C HIS A 194 -10.09 -19.51 3.01
N LEU A 195 -9.82 -18.71 4.05
CA LEU A 195 -10.18 -19.09 5.42
C LEU A 195 -11.68 -19.39 5.59
N PRO A 196 -12.62 -18.57 5.08
CA PRO A 196 -14.04 -18.89 5.18
C PRO A 196 -14.40 -20.17 4.42
N TYR A 197 -13.80 -20.40 3.25
CA TYR A 197 -14.05 -21.61 2.46
C TYR A 197 -13.56 -22.85 3.21
N GLU A 198 -12.33 -22.83 3.72
CA GLU A 198 -11.73 -23.96 4.43
C GLU A 198 -12.53 -24.34 5.69
N LEU A 199 -13.05 -23.35 6.42
CA LEU A 199 -13.86 -23.57 7.61
C LEU A 199 -15.24 -24.21 7.32
N ILE A 200 -15.79 -24.00 6.13
CA ILE A 200 -17.16 -24.41 5.78
C ILE A 200 -17.16 -25.66 4.89
N ALA A 201 -16.23 -25.74 3.94
CA ALA A 201 -16.18 -26.73 2.87
C ALA A 201 -14.89 -27.57 2.86
N GLY A 202 -13.96 -27.31 3.78
CA GLY A 202 -12.68 -28.02 3.87
C GLY A 202 -11.66 -27.60 2.81
N THR A 203 -10.63 -28.44 2.63
CA THR A 203 -9.49 -28.15 1.74
C THR A 203 -9.95 -27.97 0.29
N PRO A 204 -9.67 -26.82 -0.35
CA PRO A 204 -10.09 -26.60 -1.73
C PRO A 204 -9.29 -27.50 -2.69
N GLY A 205 -10.00 -28.11 -3.66
CA GLY A 205 -9.37 -28.73 -4.81
C GLY A 205 -8.67 -27.71 -5.72
N VAL A 206 -7.86 -28.19 -6.66
CA VAL A 206 -6.98 -27.37 -7.53
C VAL A 206 -7.71 -26.19 -8.19
N GLY A 207 -8.86 -26.44 -8.83
CA GLY A 207 -9.64 -25.41 -9.52
C GLY A 207 -10.22 -24.36 -8.56
N THR A 208 -10.82 -24.81 -7.45
CA THR A 208 -11.36 -23.91 -6.43
C THR A 208 -10.28 -23.05 -5.81
N ARG A 209 -9.13 -23.64 -5.50
CA ARG A 209 -7.98 -22.93 -4.94
C ARG A 209 -7.49 -21.85 -5.91
N ALA A 210 -7.37 -22.15 -7.20
CA ALA A 210 -7.01 -21.18 -8.22
C ALA A 210 -8.01 -20.01 -8.26
N PHE A 211 -9.32 -20.30 -8.19
CA PHE A 211 -10.36 -19.27 -8.13
C PHE A 211 -10.26 -18.40 -6.88
N LEU A 212 -10.13 -19.00 -5.68
CA LEU A 212 -10.01 -18.26 -4.42
C LEU A 212 -8.75 -17.39 -4.38
N MET A 213 -7.63 -17.88 -4.93
CA MET A 213 -6.39 -17.12 -5.08
C MET A 213 -6.60 -15.93 -6.02
N GLY A 214 -7.17 -16.20 -7.20
CA GLY A 214 -7.52 -15.19 -8.20
C GLY A 214 -8.44 -14.10 -7.66
N ALA A 215 -9.46 -14.49 -6.89
CA ALA A 215 -10.41 -13.57 -6.27
C ALA A 215 -9.72 -12.58 -5.33
N GLY A 216 -8.71 -13.00 -4.56
CA GLY A 216 -7.94 -12.10 -3.70
C GLY A 216 -7.25 -10.96 -4.48
N TRP A 217 -6.62 -11.28 -5.62
CA TRP A 217 -6.05 -10.25 -6.51
C TRP A 217 -7.14 -9.42 -7.20
N GLY A 218 -8.23 -10.05 -7.63
CA GLY A 218 -9.36 -9.40 -8.26
C GLY A 218 -9.99 -8.33 -7.36
N ILE A 219 -10.25 -8.67 -6.10
CA ILE A 219 -10.76 -7.74 -5.07
C ILE A 219 -9.82 -6.53 -4.95
N ASN A 220 -8.51 -6.77 -4.86
CA ASN A 220 -7.54 -5.69 -4.72
C ASN A 220 -7.51 -4.74 -5.93
N ILE A 221 -7.55 -5.27 -7.16
CA ILE A 221 -7.60 -4.45 -8.37
C ILE A 221 -8.93 -3.67 -8.45
N ILE A 222 -10.06 -4.28 -8.12
CA ILE A 222 -11.35 -3.58 -8.08
C ILE A 222 -11.31 -2.40 -7.10
N VAL A 223 -10.80 -2.63 -5.88
CA VAL A 223 -10.64 -1.57 -4.87
C VAL A 223 -9.67 -0.50 -5.36
N ALA A 224 -8.55 -0.88 -5.97
CA ALA A 224 -7.59 0.06 -6.55
C ALA A 224 -8.23 0.96 -7.61
N GLU A 225 -8.93 0.38 -8.58
CA GLU A 225 -9.60 1.13 -9.66
C GLU A 225 -10.69 2.04 -9.11
N TRP A 226 -11.47 1.57 -8.14
CA TRP A 226 -12.47 2.40 -7.46
C TRP A 226 -11.83 3.62 -6.78
N ILE A 227 -10.71 3.44 -6.08
CA ILE A 227 -9.93 4.53 -5.42
C ILE A 227 -9.33 5.51 -6.44
N ILE A 228 -8.95 5.02 -7.63
CA ILE A 228 -8.38 5.81 -8.72
C ILE A 228 -9.47 6.64 -9.39
N ARG A 229 -10.62 6.05 -9.74
CA ARG A 229 -11.74 6.69 -10.42
C ARG A 229 -12.53 7.65 -9.52
N GLY A 230 -12.64 7.33 -8.23
CA GLY A 230 -13.37 8.15 -7.24
C GLY A 230 -12.68 9.47 -6.88
N ARG A 231 -11.59 9.85 -7.56
CA ARG A 231 -10.88 11.10 -7.30
C ARG A 231 -11.22 12.14 -8.36
N PRO A 232 -11.87 13.26 -7.97
CA PRO A 232 -12.08 14.37 -8.88
C PRO A 232 -10.73 14.86 -9.41
N GLY A 233 -10.57 14.88 -10.74
CA GLY A 233 -9.49 15.61 -11.37
C GLY A 233 -9.59 17.11 -11.05
N PRO A 234 -8.51 17.90 -11.22
CA PRO A 234 -8.63 19.35 -11.18
C PRO A 234 -9.73 19.76 -12.15
N ARG A 235 -10.85 20.30 -11.64
CA ARG A 235 -11.87 20.91 -12.50
C ARG A 235 -11.14 21.95 -13.33
N ALA A 236 -11.06 21.75 -14.64
CA ALA A 236 -10.67 22.80 -15.57
C ALA A 236 -11.58 23.99 -15.25
N ARG A 237 -10.99 25.10 -14.80
CA ARG A 237 -11.73 26.35 -14.63
C ARG A 237 -12.27 26.67 -16.02
N ARG A 238 -13.59 26.60 -16.20
CA ARG A 238 -14.24 27.12 -17.41
C ARG A 238 -13.84 28.60 -17.52
N PRO A 239 -13.35 29.07 -18.68
CA PRO A 239 -13.27 30.50 -18.93
C PRO A 239 -14.67 31.09 -18.82
N ALA A 240 -14.78 32.23 -18.13
CA ALA A 240 -15.99 33.04 -18.11
C ALA A 240 -16.15 33.77 -19.45
#